data_AF-A0A9D6KKJ3-F1
#
_entry.id   AF-A0A9D6KKJ3-F1
#
_cell.length_a   1.000
_cell.length_b   1.000
_cell.length_c   1.000
_cell.angle_alpha   90.00
_cell.angle_beta   90.00
_cell.angle_gamma   90.00
#
_symmetry.space_group_name_H-M   'P 1'
#
loop_
_entity.id
_entity.type
_entity.pdbx_description
1 polymer ?
#
loop_
_entity_poly.entity_id
_entity_poly.type
_entity_poly.pdbx_seq_one_letter_code
_entity_poly.pdbx_strand_id
1 'polypeptide(L)'
;MRSEPRRELLEQLRSFLPADRPMQLSDARRVYESDPELFYSVAPLELAQEDIAIRALQKIVRTLAVMIRDGFTIDSKARTPLALGLEGGALPLDDLDSDRGFLEKLFAGTAQDKSLAGHSVSRACVAFHLDRFPWEDEIRKGRILRIAPEDARDVMAGLVPRHHYYELIDCAREVVRAPTGVWEGIRHENDKTPWGHAYCGKPSRSWNESGAAGTVPDRYVYMVYADPDGYVFDWDWVEADPDDPRLPVRHETRFFKRSEITSDELLVGNLGALSGSFRSAGAYSAKGDCVFFYIDERKSYARRIDEYVTLFFPLDSSSGTASIGFKIKYVGRLLDALRRYKRGDQDKISLTYQPDQPDRHDYVGIDVLFLMRAWLAEGWPKIKSVAEAMQLLKELESLGTREVMVPRELVEQAA
;
A
#
# COMPACT_ATOMS: atom_id res chain seq x y z
N MET A 1 18.46 -39.94 -5.53
CA MET A 1 17.70 -40.56 -4.43
C MET A 1 17.74 -39.70 -3.15
N ARG A 2 17.17 -38.49 -3.15
CA ARG A 2 16.92 -37.68 -1.93
C ARG A 2 15.57 -36.92 -2.02
N SER A 3 14.59 -37.46 -2.74
CA SER A 3 13.31 -36.80 -3.02
C SER A 3 12.15 -37.25 -2.12
N GLU A 4 12.26 -38.40 -1.46
CA GLU A 4 11.16 -38.98 -0.63
C GLU A 4 10.88 -38.21 0.66
N PRO A 5 11.87 -37.82 1.49
CA PRO A 5 11.59 -37.13 2.76
C PRO A 5 10.92 -35.77 2.56
N ARG A 6 11.22 -35.12 1.43
CA ARG A 6 10.63 -33.84 1.06
C ARG A 6 9.15 -33.99 0.70
N ARG A 7 8.78 -35.04 -0.03
CA ARG A 7 7.40 -35.25 -0.47
C ARG A 7 6.48 -35.52 0.71
N GLU A 8 6.91 -36.40 1.62
CA GLU A 8 6.16 -36.74 2.83
C GLU A 8 5.90 -35.51 3.70
N LEU A 9 6.92 -34.68 3.90
CA LEU A 9 6.79 -33.44 4.65
C LEU A 9 5.81 -32.45 3.99
N LEU A 10 5.80 -32.34 2.66
CA LEU A 10 4.83 -31.49 1.95
C LEU A 10 3.39 -32.03 2.07
N GLU A 11 3.21 -33.35 2.01
CA GLU A 11 1.91 -34.00 2.20
C GLU A 11 1.39 -33.79 3.63
N GLN A 12 2.26 -33.89 4.64
CA GLN A 12 1.92 -33.57 6.03
C GLN A 12 1.53 -32.11 6.20
N LEU A 13 2.33 -31.17 5.68
CA LEU A 13 2.04 -29.73 5.79
C LEU A 13 0.66 -29.41 5.21
N ARG A 14 0.32 -29.93 4.03
CA ARG A 14 -0.98 -29.69 3.37
C ARG A 14 -2.18 -30.04 4.23
N SER A 15 -2.07 -31.01 5.14
CA SER A 15 -3.17 -31.36 6.05
C SER A 15 -3.50 -30.26 7.07
N PHE A 16 -2.57 -29.34 7.32
CA PHE A 16 -2.73 -28.22 8.25
C PHE A 16 -3.14 -26.91 7.59
N LEU A 17 -2.95 -26.77 6.27
CA LEU A 17 -3.05 -25.47 5.60
C LEU A 17 -4.49 -25.16 5.15
N PRO A 18 -4.94 -23.91 5.31
CA PRO A 18 -6.20 -23.47 4.73
C PRO A 18 -6.15 -23.55 3.20
N ALA A 19 -7.23 -24.02 2.59
CA ALA A 19 -7.40 -24.06 1.14
C ALA A 19 -8.16 -22.83 0.60
N ASP A 20 -8.84 -22.09 1.48
CA ASP A 20 -9.87 -21.11 1.15
C ASP A 20 -9.56 -19.69 1.66
N ARG A 21 -8.48 -19.51 2.43
CA ARG A 21 -8.09 -18.21 2.96
C ARG A 21 -6.56 -18.01 2.97
N PRO A 22 -6.09 -16.75 3.03
CA PRO A 22 -4.67 -16.46 3.24
C PRO A 22 -4.15 -17.09 4.54
N MET A 23 -2.86 -17.46 4.51
CA MET A 23 -2.16 -17.96 5.69
C MET A 23 -2.03 -16.88 6.76
N GLN A 24 -2.19 -17.27 8.02
CA GLN A 24 -2.08 -16.40 9.17
C GLN A 24 -1.12 -16.97 10.23
N LEU A 25 -0.79 -16.18 11.25
CA LEU A 25 0.13 -16.61 12.32
C LEU A 25 -0.45 -17.79 13.12
N SER A 26 -1.77 -17.78 13.33
CA SER A 26 -2.50 -18.89 13.95
C SER A 26 -2.34 -20.23 13.23
N ASP A 27 -2.11 -20.24 11.92
CA ASP A 27 -1.84 -21.47 11.16
C ASP A 27 -0.44 -22.02 11.47
N ALA A 28 0.57 -21.14 11.51
CA ALA A 28 1.93 -21.51 11.88
C ALA A 28 1.99 -22.03 13.34
N ARG A 29 1.23 -21.39 14.23
CA ARG A 29 1.04 -21.84 15.62
C ARG A 29 0.39 -23.23 15.67
N ARG A 30 -0.65 -23.49 14.89
CA ARG A 30 -1.31 -24.81 14.84
C ARG A 30 -0.35 -25.91 14.39
N VAL A 31 0.51 -25.62 13.39
CA VAL A 31 1.56 -26.57 12.98
C VAL A 31 2.51 -26.82 14.14
N TYR A 32 3.00 -25.78 14.82
CA TYR A 32 3.89 -25.92 15.97
C TYR A 32 3.27 -26.71 17.13
N GLU A 33 2.01 -26.44 17.47
CA GLU A 33 1.30 -27.14 18.56
C GLU A 33 1.05 -28.61 18.26
N SER A 34 0.86 -28.95 16.97
CA SER A 34 0.60 -30.33 16.54
C SER A 34 1.89 -31.12 16.35
N ASP A 35 2.90 -30.50 15.73
CA ASP A 35 4.19 -31.08 15.43
C ASP A 35 5.28 -30.00 15.38
N PRO A 36 5.98 -29.75 16.51
CA PRO A 36 7.06 -28.78 16.58
C PRO A 36 8.20 -29.07 15.59
N GLU A 37 8.49 -30.33 15.31
CA GLU A 37 9.57 -30.73 14.41
C GLU A 37 9.24 -30.39 12.97
N LEU A 38 7.99 -30.61 12.58
CA LEU A 38 7.47 -30.18 11.28
C LEU A 38 7.58 -28.66 11.13
N PHE A 39 7.19 -27.89 12.16
CA PHE A 39 7.30 -26.42 12.17
C PHE A 39 8.74 -25.94 11.96
N TYR A 40 9.69 -26.42 12.77
CA TYR A 40 11.09 -26.01 12.66
C TYR A 40 11.72 -26.40 11.33
N SER A 41 11.27 -27.51 10.75
CA SER A 41 11.72 -27.96 9.45
C SER A 41 11.27 -27.04 8.32
N VAL A 42 10.24 -26.18 8.50
CA VAL A 42 9.72 -25.34 7.41
C VAL A 42 10.69 -24.23 6.98
N ALA A 43 11.33 -23.54 7.94
CA ALA A 43 12.23 -22.41 7.64
C ALA A 43 13.35 -22.74 6.63
N PRO A 44 14.13 -23.83 6.81
CA PRO A 44 15.25 -24.15 5.92
C PRO A 44 14.83 -24.82 4.60
N LEU A 45 13.55 -25.17 4.39
CA LEU A 45 13.14 -25.86 3.15
C LEU A 45 13.39 -25.00 1.92
N GLU A 46 14.04 -25.56 0.91
CA GLU A 46 14.07 -24.97 -0.42
C GLU A 46 12.85 -25.44 -1.21
N LEU A 47 11.74 -24.72 -1.07
CA LEU A 47 10.49 -25.06 -1.75
C LEU A 47 10.55 -24.67 -3.24
N ALA A 48 10.11 -25.58 -4.09
CA ALA A 48 9.87 -25.32 -5.50
C ALA A 48 8.57 -24.52 -5.62
N GLN A 49 8.41 -23.77 -6.71
CA GLN A 49 7.39 -22.73 -6.89
C GLN A 49 5.92 -23.19 -6.93
N GLU A 50 5.59 -24.42 -6.58
CA GLU A 50 4.30 -25.02 -6.96
C GLU A 50 3.18 -24.83 -5.93
N ASP A 51 3.47 -24.68 -4.63
CA ASP A 51 2.43 -24.60 -3.58
C ASP A 51 2.41 -23.21 -2.91
N ILE A 52 1.33 -22.46 -3.13
CA ILE A 52 1.16 -21.09 -2.60
C ILE A 52 1.01 -21.11 -1.07
N ALA A 53 0.23 -22.05 -0.54
CA ALA A 53 -0.04 -22.10 0.90
C ALA A 53 1.24 -22.46 1.66
N ILE A 54 2.01 -23.44 1.18
CA ILE A 54 3.27 -23.83 1.84
C ILE A 54 4.28 -22.68 1.80
N ARG A 55 4.37 -21.92 0.69
CA ARG A 55 5.21 -20.71 0.63
C ARG A 55 4.78 -19.64 1.63
N ALA A 56 3.48 -19.41 1.76
CA ALA A 56 2.95 -18.45 2.71
C ALA A 56 3.26 -18.86 4.16
N LEU A 57 3.12 -20.15 4.50
CA LEU A 57 3.53 -20.67 5.81
C LEU A 57 5.05 -20.50 6.02
N GLN A 58 5.85 -20.89 5.03
CA GLN A 58 7.31 -20.76 5.12
C GLN A 58 7.74 -19.33 5.36
N LYS A 59 7.12 -18.36 4.69
CA LYS A 59 7.37 -16.93 4.92
C LYS A 59 7.10 -16.55 6.37
N ILE A 60 5.95 -16.95 6.94
CA ILE A 60 5.65 -16.69 8.36
C ILE A 60 6.71 -17.31 9.27
N VAL A 61 7.06 -18.58 9.07
CA VAL A 61 8.04 -19.28 9.91
C VAL A 61 9.44 -18.66 9.79
N ARG A 62 9.86 -18.25 8.59
CA ARG A 62 11.13 -17.55 8.39
C ARG A 62 11.15 -16.17 9.05
N THR A 63 10.05 -15.43 8.98
CA THR A 63 9.91 -14.15 9.68
C THR A 63 9.97 -14.35 11.20
N LEU A 64 9.31 -15.39 11.72
CA LEU A 64 9.44 -15.79 13.12
C LEU A 64 10.89 -16.11 13.49
N ALA A 65 11.62 -16.89 12.68
CA ALA A 65 13.02 -17.22 12.99
C ALA A 65 13.89 -15.97 13.18
N VAL A 66 13.76 -14.98 12.28
CA VAL A 66 14.46 -13.68 12.39
C VAL A 66 14.03 -12.93 13.64
N MET A 67 12.73 -12.76 13.85
CA MET A 67 12.18 -12.02 15.00
C MET A 67 12.52 -12.65 16.35
N ILE A 68 12.53 -13.97 16.45
CA ILE A 68 12.82 -14.68 17.69
C ILE A 68 14.30 -14.57 18.04
N ARG A 69 15.19 -14.68 17.05
CA ARG A 69 16.63 -14.56 17.28
C ARG A 69 17.08 -13.13 17.56
N ASP A 70 16.54 -12.18 16.81
CA ASP A 70 16.96 -10.77 16.88
C ASP A 70 16.16 -10.00 17.95
N GLY A 71 15.07 -10.60 18.45
CA GLY A 71 14.12 -10.00 19.39
C GLY A 71 12.97 -9.29 18.69
N PHE A 72 11.87 -9.07 19.42
CA PHE A 72 10.68 -8.42 18.89
C PHE A 72 9.96 -7.57 19.94
N THR A 73 9.10 -6.67 19.48
CA THR A 73 8.13 -5.93 20.28
C THR A 73 6.72 -6.18 19.77
N ILE A 74 5.70 -5.96 20.62
CA ILE A 74 4.30 -6.06 20.21
C ILE A 74 3.67 -4.66 20.27
N ASP A 75 3.18 -4.18 19.13
CA ASP A 75 2.31 -3.01 19.06
C ASP A 75 0.85 -3.46 19.19
N SER A 76 0.33 -3.39 20.41
CA SER A 76 -1.07 -3.71 20.71
C SER A 76 -2.02 -2.53 20.53
N LYS A 77 -1.51 -1.33 20.20
CA LYS A 77 -2.35 -0.13 20.01
C LYS A 77 -2.87 -0.02 18.59
N ALA A 78 -2.23 -0.71 17.65
CA ALA A 78 -2.72 -0.84 16.29
C ALA A 78 -4.08 -1.56 16.25
N ARG A 79 -4.94 -1.19 15.30
CA ARG A 79 -6.24 -1.86 15.09
C ARG A 79 -6.08 -3.34 14.78
N THR A 80 -5.00 -3.69 14.09
CA THR A 80 -4.50 -5.05 13.96
C THR A 80 -3.19 -5.09 14.73
N PRO A 81 -3.14 -5.74 15.92
CA PRO A 81 -1.91 -5.84 16.68
C PRO A 81 -0.80 -6.49 15.84
N LEU A 82 0.43 -6.02 16.03
CA LEU A 82 1.58 -6.50 15.28
C LEU A 82 2.69 -6.95 16.21
N ALA A 83 3.41 -7.99 15.81
CA ALA A 83 4.75 -8.23 16.32
C ALA A 83 5.77 -7.67 15.32
N LEU A 84 6.74 -6.92 15.83
CA LEU A 84 7.75 -6.17 15.09
C LEU A 84 9.13 -6.66 15.51
N GLY A 85 9.90 -7.24 14.60
CA GLY A 85 11.28 -7.62 14.88
C GLY A 85 12.16 -6.38 15.07
N LEU A 86 13.14 -6.48 15.98
CA LEU A 86 14.05 -5.36 16.29
C LEU A 86 14.97 -5.00 15.11
N GLU A 87 15.35 -6.01 14.31
CA GLU A 87 16.21 -5.88 13.13
C GLU A 87 15.44 -6.11 11.81
N GLY A 88 14.10 -6.12 11.87
CA GLY A 88 13.21 -6.30 10.73
C GLY A 88 12.29 -7.53 10.83
N GLY A 89 11.39 -7.64 9.86
CA GLY A 89 10.27 -8.58 9.90
C GLY A 89 9.09 -8.05 10.71
N ALA A 90 7.88 -8.35 10.23
CA ALA A 90 6.65 -7.99 10.92
C ALA A 90 5.58 -9.04 10.66
N LEU A 91 4.79 -9.34 11.68
CA LEU A 91 3.69 -10.29 11.59
C LEU A 91 2.42 -9.69 12.21
N PRO A 92 1.27 -9.73 11.52
CA PRO A 92 -0.01 -9.44 12.14
C PRO A 92 -0.36 -10.54 13.15
N LEU A 93 -0.94 -10.13 14.27
CA LEU A 93 -1.45 -11.03 15.29
C LEU A 93 -2.96 -11.17 15.11
N ASP A 94 -3.42 -12.41 14.97
CA ASP A 94 -4.83 -12.74 14.80
C ASP A 94 -5.57 -12.68 16.14
N ASP A 95 -4.94 -13.25 17.18
CA ASP A 95 -5.40 -13.24 18.57
C ASP A 95 -4.24 -12.78 19.46
N LEU A 96 -4.36 -11.57 20.00
CA LEU A 96 -3.27 -10.92 20.72
C LEU A 96 -2.71 -11.77 21.86
N ASP A 97 -3.58 -12.39 22.66
CA ASP A 97 -3.15 -13.10 23.87
C ASP A 97 -2.54 -14.46 23.50
N SER A 98 -3.22 -15.21 22.64
CA SER A 98 -2.77 -16.50 22.13
C SER A 98 -1.46 -16.39 21.33
N ASP A 99 -1.38 -15.42 20.42
CA ASP A 99 -0.21 -15.27 19.55
C ASP A 99 0.97 -14.67 20.33
N ARG A 100 0.72 -13.78 21.30
CA ARG A 100 1.76 -13.37 22.24
C ARG A 100 2.32 -14.56 23.00
N GLY A 101 1.45 -15.40 23.57
CA GLY A 101 1.89 -16.60 24.28
C GLY A 101 2.71 -17.56 23.41
N PHE A 102 2.34 -17.70 22.13
CA PHE A 102 3.11 -18.47 21.16
C PHE A 102 4.48 -17.86 20.85
N LEU A 103 4.55 -16.55 20.59
CA LEU A 103 5.80 -15.84 20.35
C LEU A 103 6.72 -15.91 21.59
N GLU A 104 6.16 -15.70 22.79
CA GLU A 104 6.88 -15.83 24.04
C GLU A 104 7.38 -17.26 24.25
N LYS A 105 6.59 -18.29 23.91
CA LYS A 105 7.01 -19.70 23.98
C LYS A 105 8.17 -20.01 23.02
N LEU A 106 8.12 -19.51 21.79
CA LEU A 106 9.22 -19.65 20.83
C LEU A 106 10.47 -18.90 21.33
N PHE A 107 10.31 -17.69 21.86
CA PHE A 107 11.41 -16.89 22.39
C PHE A 107 12.03 -17.50 23.66
N ALA A 108 11.18 -18.03 24.54
CA ALA A 108 11.54 -18.66 25.79
C ALA A 108 12.34 -19.95 25.64
N GLY A 109 12.30 -20.58 24.45
CA GLY A 109 13.09 -21.77 24.10
C GLY A 109 14.59 -21.62 24.36
N THR A 110 15.09 -20.39 24.57
CA THR A 110 16.48 -20.11 24.96
C THR A 110 16.67 -19.55 26.37
N ALA A 111 15.61 -19.12 27.09
CA ALA A 111 15.77 -18.22 28.25
C ALA A 111 14.92 -18.53 29.50
N GLN A 112 13.79 -19.26 29.41
CA GLN A 112 12.91 -19.44 30.58
C GLN A 112 13.28 -20.62 31.47
N ASP A 113 14.01 -21.61 30.96
CA ASP A 113 14.55 -22.66 31.80
C ASP A 113 15.91 -22.24 32.36
N LYS A 114 15.92 -21.72 33.59
CA LYS A 114 17.16 -21.45 34.34
C LYS A 114 17.82 -22.73 34.86
N SER A 115 17.18 -23.88 34.70
CA SER A 115 17.86 -25.14 34.96
C SER A 115 18.93 -25.31 33.88
N LEU A 116 20.17 -25.57 34.30
CA LEU A 116 21.24 -25.94 33.38
C LEU A 116 21.02 -27.36 32.80
N ALA A 117 19.79 -27.88 32.85
CA ALA A 117 19.45 -29.18 32.32
C ALA A 117 19.40 -29.09 30.79
N GLY A 118 20.38 -29.72 30.15
CA GLY A 118 20.36 -29.87 28.70
C GLY A 118 19.17 -30.74 28.27
N HIS A 119 18.43 -30.27 27.27
CA HIS A 119 17.39 -31.04 26.61
C HIS A 119 17.86 -31.41 25.20
N SER A 120 17.54 -32.63 24.76
CA SER A 120 17.79 -33.02 23.37
C SER A 120 16.81 -32.28 22.47
N VAL A 121 17.32 -31.52 21.52
CA VAL A 121 16.54 -30.81 20.50
C VAL A 121 16.97 -31.27 19.11
N SER A 122 16.08 -31.18 18.13
CA SER A 122 16.44 -31.51 16.76
C SER A 122 17.37 -30.49 16.14
N ARG A 123 18.04 -30.90 15.06
CA ARG A 123 18.84 -30.00 14.23
C ARG A 123 18.00 -28.88 13.62
N ALA A 124 16.75 -29.13 13.26
CA ALA A 124 15.87 -28.12 12.69
C ALA A 124 15.54 -27.02 13.72
N CYS A 125 15.26 -27.41 14.97
CA CYS A 125 15.07 -26.49 16.08
C CYS A 125 16.31 -25.61 16.32
N VAL A 126 17.50 -26.24 16.38
CA VAL A 126 18.78 -25.52 16.52
C VAL A 126 18.98 -24.54 15.37
N ALA A 127 18.76 -24.97 14.13
CA ALA A 127 18.92 -24.13 12.95
C ALA A 127 17.94 -22.94 12.96
N PHE A 128 16.69 -23.15 13.35
CA PHE A 128 15.69 -22.09 13.48
C PHE A 128 16.12 -21.00 14.47
N HIS A 129 16.72 -21.37 15.61
CA HIS A 129 17.12 -20.41 16.64
C HIS A 129 18.49 -19.77 16.41
N LEU A 130 19.44 -20.50 15.81
CA LEU A 130 20.86 -20.11 15.83
C LEU A 130 21.48 -19.91 14.44
N ASP A 131 21.01 -20.64 13.41
CA ASP A 131 21.64 -20.55 12.09
C ASP A 131 21.23 -19.25 11.38
N ARG A 132 22.13 -18.73 10.55
CA ARG A 132 21.84 -17.62 9.63
C ARG A 132 21.58 -18.13 8.23
N PHE A 133 20.52 -17.63 7.60
CA PHE A 133 20.14 -18.01 6.25
C PHE A 133 20.25 -16.85 5.25
N PRO A 134 20.51 -17.14 3.95
CA PRO A 134 20.59 -16.11 2.91
C PRO A 134 19.31 -15.28 2.73
N TRP A 135 18.14 -15.87 2.97
CA TRP A 135 16.83 -15.21 2.83
C TRP A 135 16.53 -14.20 3.94
N GLU A 136 17.32 -14.15 5.01
CA GLU A 136 17.04 -13.24 6.12
C GLU A 136 17.18 -11.78 5.73
N ASP A 137 18.12 -11.47 4.83
CA ASP A 137 18.31 -10.10 4.36
C ASP A 137 17.05 -9.59 3.64
N GLU A 138 16.28 -10.47 3.00
CA GLU A 138 15.00 -10.13 2.37
C GLU A 138 13.96 -9.78 3.42
N ILE A 139 13.85 -10.58 4.49
CA ILE A 139 12.93 -10.34 5.61
C ILE A 139 13.28 -9.06 6.36
N ARG A 140 14.58 -8.82 6.59
CA ARG A 140 15.07 -7.59 7.24
C ARG A 140 14.84 -6.35 6.39
N LYS A 141 14.89 -6.49 5.06
CA LYS A 141 14.52 -5.43 4.10
C LYS A 141 13.01 -5.28 3.96
N GLY A 142 12.22 -6.26 4.39
CA GLY A 142 10.76 -6.23 4.39
C GLY A 142 10.25 -5.01 5.14
N ARG A 143 9.45 -4.19 4.46
CA ARG A 143 8.91 -2.94 5.00
C ARG A 143 7.50 -3.14 5.51
N ILE A 144 7.19 -2.39 6.56
CA ILE A 144 5.81 -2.21 6.97
C ILE A 144 5.28 -1.01 6.21
N LEU A 145 4.35 -1.29 5.30
CA LEU A 145 3.63 -0.23 4.64
C LEU A 145 2.53 0.29 5.56
N ARG A 146 2.31 1.60 5.55
CA ARG A 146 1.38 2.29 6.46
C ARG A 146 0.67 3.43 5.76
N ILE A 147 -0.45 3.86 6.30
CA ILE A 147 -1.17 5.05 5.83
C ILE A 147 -0.82 6.21 6.75
N ALA A 148 -0.53 7.38 6.17
CA ALA A 148 -0.25 8.56 6.96
C ALA A 148 -1.50 8.94 7.79
N PRO A 149 -1.37 9.41 9.05
CA PRO A 149 -2.53 9.76 9.87
C PRO A 149 -3.50 10.77 9.22
N GLU A 150 -2.98 11.69 8.42
CA GLU A 150 -3.71 12.66 7.62
C GLU A 150 -4.51 11.99 6.49
N ASP A 151 -3.88 11.13 5.69
CA ASP A 151 -4.54 10.39 4.61
C ASP A 151 -5.61 9.45 5.18
N ALA A 152 -5.31 8.78 6.29
CA ALA A 152 -6.27 7.95 7.00
C ALA A 152 -7.49 8.78 7.43
N ARG A 153 -7.28 9.97 8.00
CA ARG A 153 -8.35 10.88 8.43
C ARG A 153 -9.22 11.30 7.26
N ASP A 154 -8.63 11.63 6.12
CA ASP A 154 -9.36 12.05 4.92
C ASP A 154 -10.21 10.91 4.34
N VAL A 155 -9.67 9.69 4.35
CA VAL A 155 -10.44 8.46 4.03
C VAL A 155 -11.60 8.26 5.00
N MET A 156 -11.35 8.35 6.30
CA MET A 156 -12.40 8.16 7.32
C MET A 156 -13.49 9.23 7.25
N ALA A 157 -13.11 10.46 6.89
CA ALA A 157 -13.99 11.62 6.82
C ALA A 157 -14.78 11.69 5.50
N GLY A 158 -14.65 10.69 4.62
CA GLY A 158 -15.39 10.60 3.36
C GLY A 158 -14.94 11.61 2.30
N LEU A 159 -13.68 12.10 2.36
CA LEU A 159 -13.12 12.98 1.33
C LEU A 159 -12.67 12.19 0.08
N VAL A 160 -12.53 10.87 0.21
CA VAL A 160 -12.41 9.95 -0.93
C VAL A 160 -13.65 9.05 -1.00
N PRO A 161 -13.97 8.48 -2.19
CA PRO A 161 -15.09 7.57 -2.34
C PRO A 161 -15.01 6.38 -1.38
N ARG A 162 -16.16 5.92 -0.88
CA ARG A 162 -16.21 4.88 0.15
C ARG A 162 -15.57 3.56 -0.31
N HIS A 163 -15.66 3.24 -1.60
CA HIS A 163 -15.02 2.05 -2.15
C HIS A 163 -13.50 2.05 -1.93
N HIS A 164 -12.82 3.21 -1.96
CA HIS A 164 -11.38 3.30 -1.69
C HIS A 164 -11.02 2.83 -0.28
N TYR A 165 -11.87 3.06 0.73
CA TYR A 165 -11.65 2.55 2.08
C TYR A 165 -11.64 1.02 2.10
N TYR A 166 -12.64 0.39 1.47
CA TYR A 166 -12.76 -1.07 1.43
C TYR A 166 -11.65 -1.72 0.61
N GLU A 167 -11.30 -1.12 -0.53
CA GLU A 167 -10.20 -1.60 -1.35
C GLU A 167 -8.85 -1.43 -0.64
N LEU A 168 -8.64 -0.38 0.16
CA LEU A 168 -7.43 -0.21 0.95
C LEU A 168 -7.25 -1.30 2.02
N ILE A 169 -8.32 -1.66 2.74
CA ILE A 169 -8.23 -2.69 3.80
C ILE A 169 -8.15 -4.13 3.27
N ASP A 170 -8.43 -4.33 1.98
CA ASP A 170 -8.55 -5.65 1.37
C ASP A 170 -7.69 -5.77 0.10
N CYS A 171 -8.10 -5.16 -1.01
CA CYS A 171 -7.40 -5.21 -2.30
C CYS A 171 -5.92 -4.77 -2.20
N ALA A 172 -5.65 -3.62 -1.57
CA ALA A 172 -4.29 -3.11 -1.43
C ALA A 172 -3.42 -4.05 -0.59
N ARG A 173 -3.98 -4.64 0.48
CA ARG A 173 -3.27 -5.62 1.30
C ARG A 173 -2.96 -6.90 0.54
N GLU A 174 -3.92 -7.40 -0.25
CA GLU A 174 -3.74 -8.58 -1.08
C GLU A 174 -2.63 -8.34 -2.11
N VAL A 175 -2.67 -7.21 -2.81
CA VAL A 175 -1.67 -6.82 -3.81
C VAL A 175 -0.29 -6.61 -3.21
N VAL A 176 -0.18 -5.97 -2.04
CA VAL A 176 1.11 -5.79 -1.36
C VAL A 176 1.69 -7.12 -0.87
N ARG A 177 0.85 -8.08 -0.47
CA ARG A 177 1.31 -9.40 0.00
C ARG A 177 1.71 -10.35 -1.12
N ALA A 178 1.07 -10.23 -2.27
CA ALA A 178 1.27 -11.10 -3.43
C ALA A 178 1.23 -10.30 -4.75
N PRO A 179 2.16 -9.36 -4.96
CA PRO A 179 2.20 -8.56 -6.17
C PRO A 179 2.59 -9.43 -7.36
N THR A 180 1.97 -9.17 -8.50
CA THR A 180 2.43 -9.69 -9.81
C THR A 180 3.63 -8.89 -10.34
N GLY A 181 3.72 -7.61 -9.97
CA GLY A 181 4.86 -6.76 -10.27
C GLY A 181 5.14 -5.77 -9.15
N VAL A 182 6.41 -5.59 -8.83
CA VAL A 182 6.90 -4.52 -7.96
C VAL A 182 7.89 -3.70 -8.77
N TRP A 183 7.82 -2.38 -8.65
CA TRP A 183 8.82 -1.49 -9.24
C TRP A 183 9.37 -0.53 -8.20
N GLU A 184 10.68 -0.35 -8.25
CA GLU A 184 11.39 0.74 -7.59
C GLU A 184 11.27 1.98 -8.48
N GLY A 185 10.83 3.08 -7.89
CA GLY A 185 10.77 4.37 -8.54
C GLY A 185 9.55 4.57 -9.44
N ILE A 186 8.70 5.51 -9.05
CA ILE A 186 7.70 6.12 -9.92
C ILE A 186 8.45 7.12 -10.83
N ARG A 187 8.48 6.91 -12.16
CA ARG A 187 9.25 7.80 -13.06
C ARG A 187 8.68 9.21 -13.05
N HIS A 188 9.60 10.16 -12.89
CA HIS A 188 9.44 11.58 -13.16
C HIS A 188 10.33 11.92 -14.38
N GLU A 189 9.82 12.65 -15.38
CA GLU A 189 10.57 12.90 -16.63
C GLU A 189 11.93 13.59 -16.41
N ASN A 190 12.09 14.34 -15.31
CA ASN A 190 13.33 15.10 -15.04
C ASN A 190 14.16 14.58 -13.85
N ASP A 191 13.63 13.66 -13.03
CA ASP A 191 14.44 13.10 -11.93
C ASP A 191 15.05 11.79 -12.39
N LYS A 192 16.35 11.63 -12.18
CA LYS A 192 17.04 10.36 -12.45
C LYS A 192 16.96 9.40 -11.26
N THR A 193 16.33 9.82 -10.17
CA THR A 193 16.31 9.09 -8.91
C THR A 193 14.98 8.38 -8.75
N PRO A 194 14.98 7.05 -8.57
CA PRO A 194 13.76 6.32 -8.23
C PRO A 194 13.22 6.82 -6.90
N TRP A 195 11.94 7.20 -6.85
CA TRP A 195 11.23 7.56 -5.64
C TRP A 195 10.08 6.58 -5.38
N GLY A 196 10.07 6.01 -4.18
CA GLY A 196 9.02 5.10 -3.71
C GLY A 196 8.97 3.74 -4.42
N HIS A 197 7.87 3.03 -4.18
CA HIS A 197 7.55 1.74 -4.78
C HIS A 197 6.14 1.75 -5.37
N ALA A 198 5.96 0.93 -6.41
CA ALA A 198 4.65 0.62 -6.97
C ALA A 198 4.43 -0.89 -6.96
N TYR A 199 3.31 -1.32 -6.39
CA TYR A 199 2.86 -2.71 -6.34
C TYR A 199 1.71 -2.87 -7.33
N CYS A 200 1.75 -3.89 -8.16
CA CYS A 200 0.69 -4.28 -9.08
C CYS A 200 0.25 -5.69 -8.79
N GLY A 201 -1.05 -5.93 -8.82
CA GLY A 201 -1.60 -7.26 -8.80
C GLY A 201 -3.08 -7.25 -9.18
N LYS A 202 -3.67 -8.44 -9.17
CA LYS A 202 -5.09 -8.62 -9.38
C LYS A 202 -5.67 -9.23 -8.11
N PRO A 203 -6.31 -8.42 -7.23
CA PRO A 203 -6.89 -8.94 -6.00
C PRO A 203 -8.06 -9.87 -6.34
N SER A 204 -8.49 -10.68 -5.39
CA SER A 204 -9.55 -11.69 -5.52
C SER A 204 -10.95 -11.10 -5.71
N ARG A 205 -11.15 -9.85 -5.31
CA ARG A 205 -12.43 -9.14 -5.37
C ARG A 205 -12.25 -7.64 -5.56
N SER A 206 -13.36 -6.95 -5.74
CA SER A 206 -13.42 -5.49 -5.70
C SER A 206 -14.56 -5.03 -4.80
N TRP A 207 -14.68 -3.72 -4.57
CA TRP A 207 -15.70 -3.18 -3.68
C TRP A 207 -16.46 -2.04 -4.35
N ASN A 208 -17.73 -1.90 -4.00
CA ASN A 208 -18.55 -0.76 -4.41
C ASN A 208 -18.71 0.27 -3.27
N GLU A 209 -19.48 1.33 -3.50
CA GLU A 209 -19.73 2.42 -2.55
C GLU A 209 -20.48 1.99 -1.28
N SER A 210 -21.20 0.86 -1.31
CA SER A 210 -21.85 0.29 -0.12
C SER A 210 -20.95 -0.64 0.68
N GLY A 211 -19.74 -0.94 0.19
CA GLY A 211 -18.86 -1.94 0.79
C GLY A 211 -19.31 -3.37 0.52
N ALA A 212 -20.12 -3.61 -0.52
CA ALA A 212 -20.39 -4.94 -1.00
C ALA A 212 -19.27 -5.40 -1.93
N ALA A 213 -18.87 -6.67 -1.77
CA ALA A 213 -17.89 -7.29 -2.65
C ALA A 213 -18.48 -7.49 -4.06
N GLY A 214 -17.70 -7.13 -5.08
CA GLY A 214 -18.03 -7.29 -6.48
C GLY A 214 -16.96 -8.08 -7.23
N THR A 215 -17.24 -8.36 -8.50
CA THR A 215 -16.28 -9.00 -9.41
C THR A 215 -15.09 -8.09 -9.69
N VAL A 216 -13.93 -8.70 -9.90
CA VAL A 216 -12.73 -7.98 -10.31
C VAL A 216 -12.93 -7.48 -11.75
N PRO A 217 -12.64 -6.20 -12.06
CA PRO A 217 -12.73 -5.71 -13.43
C PRO A 217 -11.71 -6.43 -14.35
N ASP A 218 -12.17 -7.03 -15.44
CA ASP A 218 -11.34 -7.92 -16.27
C ASP A 218 -10.12 -7.22 -16.89
N ARG A 219 -10.30 -5.98 -17.35
CA ARG A 219 -9.31 -5.18 -18.09
C ARG A 219 -8.48 -4.26 -17.20
N TYR A 220 -8.49 -4.48 -15.90
CA TYR A 220 -7.80 -3.62 -14.95
C TYR A 220 -6.95 -4.44 -13.99
N VAL A 221 -5.85 -3.83 -13.58
CA VAL A 221 -5.01 -4.29 -12.47
C VAL A 221 -5.09 -3.27 -11.36
N TYR A 222 -4.81 -3.70 -10.14
CA TYR A 222 -4.85 -2.86 -8.97
C TYR A 222 -3.44 -2.42 -8.60
N MET A 223 -3.27 -1.12 -8.38
CA MET A 223 -1.99 -0.52 -8.05
C MET A 223 -1.99 0.02 -6.63
N VAL A 224 -0.86 -0.12 -5.93
CA VAL A 224 -0.59 0.53 -4.65
C VAL A 224 0.73 1.27 -4.77
N TYR A 225 0.80 2.53 -4.34
CA TYR A 225 2.01 3.33 -4.36
C TYR A 225 2.42 3.71 -2.95
N ALA A 226 3.70 3.54 -2.64
CA ALA A 226 4.28 3.89 -1.35
C ALA A 226 5.51 4.78 -1.51
N ASP A 227 5.71 5.71 -0.59
CA ASP A 227 6.93 6.52 -0.51
C ASP A 227 8.14 5.67 -0.07
N PRO A 228 9.38 6.21 -0.11
CA PRO A 228 10.55 5.49 0.39
C PRO A 228 10.47 5.04 1.85
N ASP A 229 9.70 5.72 2.69
CA ASP A 229 9.52 5.46 4.12
C ASP A 229 8.38 4.45 4.41
N GLY A 230 7.79 3.87 3.36
CA GLY A 230 6.72 2.88 3.45
C GLY A 230 5.32 3.48 3.63
N TYR A 231 5.12 4.78 3.45
CA TYR A 231 3.77 5.34 3.51
C TYR A 231 3.05 5.16 2.17
N VAL A 232 1.97 4.37 2.18
CA VAL A 232 1.03 4.27 1.07
C VAL A 232 0.25 5.58 0.98
N PHE A 233 0.31 6.21 -0.19
CA PHE A 233 -0.31 7.50 -0.44
C PHE A 233 -1.33 7.47 -1.59
N ASP A 234 -1.41 6.34 -2.31
CA ASP A 234 -2.26 6.21 -3.50
C ASP A 234 -2.54 4.75 -3.83
N TRP A 235 -3.77 4.44 -4.24
CA TRP A 235 -4.19 3.11 -4.67
C TRP A 235 -5.40 3.21 -5.61
N ASP A 236 -5.34 2.54 -6.75
CA ASP A 236 -6.37 2.65 -7.79
C ASP A 236 -6.41 1.41 -8.68
N TRP A 237 -7.57 1.12 -9.27
CA TRP A 237 -7.65 0.32 -10.50
C TRP A 237 -7.04 1.10 -11.66
N VAL A 238 -6.18 0.47 -12.46
CA VAL A 238 -5.62 1.05 -13.68
C VAL A 238 -5.76 0.07 -14.83
N GLU A 239 -5.82 0.59 -16.05
CA GLU A 239 -5.94 -0.24 -17.25
C GLU A 239 -4.79 -1.24 -17.34
N ALA A 240 -5.12 -2.50 -17.60
CA ALA A 240 -4.18 -3.58 -17.79
C ALA A 240 -3.58 -3.53 -19.20
N ASP A 241 -2.30 -3.88 -19.31
CA ASP A 241 -1.60 -3.95 -20.58
C ASP A 241 -2.26 -5.03 -21.47
N PRO A 242 -2.69 -4.71 -22.71
CA PRO A 242 -3.31 -5.70 -23.57
C PRO A 242 -2.37 -6.87 -23.92
N ASP A 243 -1.05 -6.64 -23.91
CA ASP A 243 -0.05 -7.65 -24.23
C ASP A 243 0.35 -8.49 -23.00
N ASP A 244 0.27 -7.93 -21.78
CA ASP A 244 0.34 -8.67 -20.51
C ASP A 244 -0.73 -8.17 -19.53
N PRO A 245 -1.95 -8.76 -19.53
CA PRO A 245 -3.08 -8.31 -18.71
C PRO A 245 -2.88 -8.38 -17.19
N ARG A 246 -1.70 -8.82 -16.73
CA ARG A 246 -1.32 -8.86 -15.32
C ARG A 246 -0.54 -7.62 -14.88
N LEU A 247 -0.11 -6.78 -15.82
CA LEU A 247 0.67 -5.57 -15.60
C LEU A 247 -0.12 -4.35 -16.08
N PRO A 248 0.18 -3.13 -15.59
CA PRO A 248 -0.53 -1.94 -16.03
C PRO A 248 -0.02 -1.50 -17.41
N VAL A 249 -0.88 -0.86 -18.19
CA VAL A 249 -0.51 -0.23 -19.47
C VAL A 249 0.73 0.64 -19.29
N ARG A 250 1.68 0.51 -20.23
CA ARG A 250 2.94 1.28 -20.27
C ARG A 250 3.84 1.08 -19.04
N HIS A 251 3.74 -0.03 -18.34
CA HIS A 251 4.57 -0.32 -17.15
C HIS A 251 6.08 -0.09 -17.39
N GLU A 252 6.61 -0.40 -18.58
CA GLU A 252 8.03 -0.21 -18.94
C GLU A 252 8.50 1.25 -18.94
N THR A 253 7.59 2.17 -19.24
CA THR A 253 7.88 3.61 -19.31
C THR A 253 7.36 4.37 -18.10
N ARG A 254 6.41 3.77 -17.35
CA ARG A 254 5.81 4.36 -16.14
C ARG A 254 6.73 4.25 -14.92
N PHE A 255 7.55 3.21 -14.85
CA PHE A 255 8.36 2.88 -13.68
C PHE A 255 9.84 2.78 -14.00
N PHE A 256 10.72 3.05 -13.03
CA PHE A 256 12.16 3.04 -13.28
C PHE A 256 12.68 1.64 -13.52
N LYS A 257 12.57 0.78 -12.52
CA LYS A 257 13.15 -0.56 -12.51
C LYS A 257 12.17 -1.54 -11.88
N ARG A 258 11.94 -2.67 -12.53
CA ARG A 258 11.23 -3.78 -11.89
C ARG A 258 12.09 -4.32 -10.75
N SER A 259 11.53 -4.37 -9.56
CA SER A 259 12.22 -4.92 -8.41
C SER A 259 12.18 -6.44 -8.46
N GLU A 260 13.25 -7.07 -7.98
CA GLU A 260 13.29 -8.52 -7.72
C GLU A 260 12.57 -8.87 -6.42
N ILE A 261 12.13 -7.87 -5.65
CA ILE A 261 11.36 -8.03 -4.42
C ILE A 261 10.10 -8.84 -4.69
N THR A 262 10.06 -10.07 -4.16
CA THR A 262 8.86 -10.88 -4.00
C THR A 262 8.22 -10.50 -2.66
N SER A 263 7.56 -9.33 -2.61
CA SER A 263 7.35 -8.53 -1.40
C SER A 263 7.04 -9.29 -0.10
N ASP A 264 7.98 -9.20 0.86
CA ASP A 264 7.78 -9.47 2.29
C ASP A 264 7.14 -8.29 3.04
N GLU A 265 6.55 -7.38 2.30
CA GLU A 265 5.98 -6.17 2.83
C GLU A 265 4.55 -6.39 3.34
N LEU A 266 4.23 -5.69 4.41
CA LEU A 266 2.94 -5.79 5.07
C LEU A 266 2.28 -4.42 5.11
N LEU A 267 1.13 -4.26 4.46
CA LEU A 267 0.31 -3.07 4.61
C LEU A 267 -0.53 -3.11 5.88
N VAL A 268 -0.12 -2.29 6.83
CA VAL A 268 -0.78 -2.07 8.11
C VAL A 268 -1.52 -0.73 8.04
N GLY A 269 -2.85 -0.82 8.05
CA GLY A 269 -3.71 0.35 8.13
C GLY A 269 -4.35 0.46 9.51
N ASN A 270 -4.04 1.52 10.25
CA ASN A 270 -4.82 1.97 11.40
C ASN A 270 -6.01 2.82 10.93
N LEU A 271 -6.82 2.28 10.02
CA LEU A 271 -8.06 2.93 9.63
C LEU A 271 -9.11 2.66 10.70
N GLY A 272 -9.88 3.66 11.12
CA GLY A 272 -11.02 3.47 12.03
C GLY A 272 -12.23 2.84 11.34
N ALA A 273 -13.39 2.86 12.00
CA ALA A 273 -14.66 2.61 11.31
C ALA A 273 -15.06 3.85 10.49
N LEU A 274 -15.53 3.63 9.25
CA LEU A 274 -15.94 4.73 8.37
C LEU A 274 -17.06 5.54 9.05
N SER A 275 -16.83 6.83 9.27
CA SER A 275 -17.74 7.68 10.06
C SER A 275 -18.49 8.73 9.23
N GLY A 276 -18.00 9.04 8.02
CA GLY A 276 -18.61 10.02 7.11
C GLY A 276 -19.35 9.40 5.92
N SER A 277 -20.32 10.16 5.38
CA SER A 277 -20.77 10.01 4.00
C SER A 277 -19.75 10.62 3.05
N PHE A 278 -19.75 10.22 1.78
CA PHE A 278 -18.93 10.85 0.77
C PHE A 278 -19.20 12.36 0.67
N ARG A 279 -18.14 13.14 0.48
CA ARG A 279 -18.17 14.59 0.28
C ARG A 279 -17.25 14.95 -0.87
N SER A 280 -17.77 15.69 -1.84
CA SER A 280 -16.97 16.24 -2.93
C SER A 280 -16.12 17.42 -2.43
N ALA A 281 -14.90 17.10 -2.03
CA ALA A 281 -13.90 18.04 -1.53
C ALA A 281 -12.49 17.53 -1.86
N GLY A 282 -11.52 18.45 -1.88
CA GLY A 282 -10.13 18.09 -2.13
C GLY A 282 -9.48 17.46 -0.89
N ALA A 283 -8.65 16.45 -1.10
CA ALA A 283 -7.77 15.85 -0.11
C ALA A 283 -6.32 15.98 -0.58
N TYR A 284 -5.40 16.38 0.31
CA TYR A 284 -3.98 16.50 -0.02
C TYR A 284 -3.18 15.45 0.73
N SER A 285 -2.46 14.61 -0.01
CA SER A 285 -1.48 13.68 0.58
C SER A 285 -0.09 14.31 0.51
N ALA A 286 0.46 14.64 1.68
CA ALA A 286 1.84 15.10 1.79
C ALA A 286 2.84 14.02 1.37
N LYS A 287 2.51 12.76 1.63
CA LYS A 287 3.37 11.62 1.27
C LYS A 287 3.48 11.41 -0.23
N GLY A 288 2.40 11.63 -0.97
CA GLY A 288 2.38 11.56 -2.43
C GLY A 288 2.68 12.87 -3.17
N ASP A 289 2.80 13.99 -2.45
CA ASP A 289 2.77 15.36 -3.01
C ASP A 289 1.64 15.52 -4.04
N CYS A 290 0.42 15.14 -3.65
CA CYS A 290 -0.70 15.08 -4.57
C CYS A 290 -2.03 15.53 -3.95
N VAL A 291 -2.87 16.14 -4.78
CA VAL A 291 -4.26 16.49 -4.47
C VAL A 291 -5.18 15.51 -5.17
N PHE A 292 -6.12 14.93 -4.43
CA PHE A 292 -7.24 14.16 -4.94
C PHE A 292 -8.51 15.00 -4.88
N PHE A 293 -9.34 14.91 -5.91
CA PHE A 293 -10.66 15.54 -5.91
C PHE A 293 -11.66 14.62 -6.62
N TYR A 294 -12.71 14.24 -5.91
CA TYR A 294 -13.79 13.39 -6.43
C TYR A 294 -15.09 14.16 -6.49
N ILE A 295 -15.80 14.01 -7.59
CA ILE A 295 -17.11 14.61 -7.87
C ILE A 295 -18.23 13.62 -7.47
N ASP A 296 -17.97 12.33 -7.63
CA ASP A 296 -18.92 11.22 -7.44
C ASP A 296 -18.23 10.06 -6.71
N GLU A 297 -18.99 9.26 -5.96
CA GLU A 297 -18.48 8.11 -5.19
C GLU A 297 -18.53 6.77 -5.92
N ARG A 298 -19.11 6.75 -7.12
CA ARG A 298 -19.17 5.56 -7.98
C ARG A 298 -17.79 4.94 -8.14
N LYS A 299 -17.77 3.61 -8.19
CA LYS A 299 -16.55 2.83 -8.37
C LYS A 299 -15.79 3.26 -9.63
N SER A 300 -14.49 3.54 -9.49
CA SER A 300 -13.71 4.18 -10.53
C SER A 300 -12.45 3.42 -10.93
N TYR A 301 -11.88 3.79 -12.09
CA TYR A 301 -10.51 3.48 -12.47
C TYR A 301 -9.74 4.77 -12.77
N ALA A 302 -8.45 4.72 -12.50
CA ALA A 302 -7.50 5.79 -12.75
C ALA A 302 -6.87 5.66 -14.14
N ARG A 303 -7.01 6.69 -14.94
CA ARG A 303 -6.32 6.85 -16.21
C ARG A 303 -5.31 7.99 -16.11
N ARG A 304 -4.03 7.66 -16.23
CA ARG A 304 -2.95 8.65 -16.25
C ARG A 304 -3.04 9.41 -17.57
N ILE A 305 -3.35 10.70 -17.49
CA ILE A 305 -3.35 11.58 -18.66
C ILE A 305 -1.92 11.92 -18.99
N ASP A 306 -1.20 12.51 -18.04
CA ASP A 306 0.22 12.81 -18.12
C ASP A 306 0.94 12.53 -16.79
N GLU A 307 2.15 13.07 -16.62
CA GLU A 307 2.91 12.84 -15.40
C GLU A 307 2.33 13.52 -14.15
N TYR A 308 1.62 14.62 -14.32
CA TYR A 308 1.03 15.47 -13.28
C TYR A 308 -0.44 15.14 -13.01
N VAL A 309 -1.20 14.72 -14.03
CA VAL A 309 -2.65 14.57 -13.95
C VAL A 309 -3.10 13.14 -14.21
N THR A 310 -3.95 12.65 -13.33
CA THR A 310 -4.68 11.39 -13.47
C THR A 310 -6.17 11.69 -13.35
N LEU A 311 -6.97 11.16 -14.27
CA LEU A 311 -8.44 11.29 -14.22
C LEU A 311 -9.05 9.98 -13.74
N PHE A 312 -10.16 10.09 -13.00
CA PHE A 312 -10.94 8.94 -12.54
C PHE A 312 -12.22 8.80 -13.36
N PHE A 313 -12.46 7.60 -13.88
CA PHE A 313 -13.64 7.30 -14.70
C PHE A 313 -14.46 6.18 -14.06
N PRO A 314 -15.79 6.19 -14.19
CA PRO A 314 -16.61 5.09 -13.66
C PRO A 314 -16.27 3.77 -14.36
N LEU A 315 -16.19 2.69 -13.59
CA LEU A 315 -15.89 1.35 -14.11
C LEU A 315 -17.03 0.73 -14.91
N ASP A 316 -18.27 1.15 -14.66
CA ASP A 316 -19.50 0.66 -15.30
C ASP A 316 -19.82 1.34 -16.63
N SER A 317 -19.03 2.34 -17.01
CA SER A 317 -19.35 3.24 -18.09
C SER A 317 -18.87 2.74 -19.45
N SER A 318 -19.74 2.87 -20.46
CA SER A 318 -19.34 2.79 -21.86
C SER A 318 -18.42 3.97 -22.21
N SER A 319 -17.61 3.80 -23.26
CA SER A 319 -16.71 4.83 -23.76
C SER A 319 -17.44 6.17 -23.97
N GLY A 320 -17.00 7.23 -23.27
CA GLY A 320 -17.55 8.59 -23.41
C GLY A 320 -18.12 9.22 -22.14
N THR A 321 -18.10 8.53 -21.00
CA THR A 321 -18.55 9.12 -19.73
C THR A 321 -17.57 10.16 -19.19
N ALA A 322 -18.12 11.24 -18.61
CA ALA A 322 -17.35 12.26 -17.90
C ALA A 322 -16.53 11.66 -16.75
N SER A 323 -15.39 12.29 -16.45
CA SER A 323 -14.60 11.91 -15.28
C SER A 323 -15.37 12.19 -14.00
N ILE A 324 -15.23 11.31 -13.01
CA ILE A 324 -15.82 11.47 -11.68
C ILE A 324 -14.84 12.02 -10.65
N GLY A 325 -13.65 12.43 -11.11
CA GLY A 325 -12.63 13.03 -10.28
C GLY A 325 -11.29 13.07 -10.97
N PHE A 326 -10.29 13.55 -10.26
CA PHE A 326 -8.91 13.60 -10.71
C PHE A 326 -7.93 13.68 -9.55
N LYS A 327 -6.68 13.52 -9.90
CA LYS A 327 -5.51 13.64 -9.05
C LYS A 327 -4.46 14.51 -9.73
N ILE A 328 -4.02 15.56 -9.04
CA ILE A 328 -2.88 16.40 -9.42
C ILE A 328 -1.69 15.96 -8.57
N LYS A 329 -0.56 15.66 -9.20
CA LYS A 329 0.69 15.22 -8.58
C LYS A 329 1.72 16.32 -8.67
N TYR A 330 2.71 16.26 -7.79
CA TYR A 330 3.80 17.24 -7.71
C TYR A 330 3.29 18.64 -7.40
N VAL A 331 2.39 18.75 -6.43
CA VAL A 331 1.72 20.01 -6.07
C VAL A 331 2.74 21.05 -5.63
N GLY A 332 3.75 20.67 -4.85
CA GLY A 332 4.85 21.57 -4.48
C GLY A 332 5.52 22.20 -5.71
N ARG A 333 5.83 21.40 -6.73
CA ARG A 333 6.43 21.88 -7.99
C ARG A 333 5.49 22.77 -8.80
N LEU A 334 4.21 22.44 -8.82
CA LEU A 334 3.20 23.24 -9.48
C LEU A 334 3.10 24.63 -8.83
N LEU A 335 3.16 24.68 -7.49
CA LEU A 335 3.19 25.94 -6.75
C LEU A 335 4.46 26.75 -7.02
N ASP A 336 5.64 26.12 -7.11
CA ASP A 336 6.90 26.77 -7.51
C ASP A 336 6.80 27.39 -8.91
N ALA A 337 6.27 26.62 -9.86
CA ALA A 337 6.15 27.03 -11.25
C ALA A 337 5.22 28.25 -11.38
N LEU A 338 4.07 28.18 -10.72
CA LEU A 338 3.09 29.25 -10.63
C LEU A 338 3.66 30.58 -10.15
N ARG A 339 4.60 30.57 -9.20
CA ARG A 339 5.21 31.81 -8.69
C ARG A 339 6.08 32.51 -9.72
N ARG A 340 6.73 31.75 -10.60
CA ARG A 340 7.47 32.32 -11.74
C ARG A 340 6.53 33.05 -12.69
N TYR A 341 5.30 32.56 -12.84
CA TYR A 341 4.23 33.23 -13.60
C TYR A 341 3.57 34.39 -12.83
N LYS A 342 3.46 34.32 -11.50
CA LYS A 342 2.75 35.27 -10.62
C LYS A 342 3.43 36.65 -10.47
N ARG A 343 4.46 36.99 -11.26
CA ARG A 343 4.91 38.39 -11.39
C ARG A 343 3.86 39.32 -12.05
N GLY A 344 2.69 38.82 -12.47
CA GLY A 344 1.65 39.63 -13.11
C GLY A 344 0.18 39.47 -12.66
N ASP A 345 -0.23 38.43 -11.90
CA ASP A 345 -1.66 38.14 -11.63
C ASP A 345 -1.86 37.66 -10.17
N GLN A 346 -1.76 38.56 -9.19
CA GLN A 346 -1.70 38.22 -7.77
C GLN A 346 -3.04 37.80 -7.13
N ASP A 347 -4.16 38.07 -7.79
CA ASP A 347 -5.50 38.12 -7.17
C ASP A 347 -6.22 36.77 -7.00
N LYS A 348 -5.63 35.64 -7.44
CA LYS A 348 -6.33 34.33 -7.50
C LYS A 348 -5.85 33.26 -6.51
N ILE A 349 -4.83 33.54 -5.71
CA ILE A 349 -4.52 32.69 -4.54
C ILE A 349 -5.17 33.35 -3.34
N SER A 350 -6.40 32.97 -3.01
CA SER A 350 -7.00 33.33 -1.74
C SER A 350 -6.35 32.48 -0.66
N LEU A 351 -5.45 33.09 0.13
CA LEU A 351 -4.96 32.46 1.35
C LEU A 351 -6.10 32.51 2.38
N THR A 352 -6.98 31.52 2.35
CA THR A 352 -8.07 31.42 3.32
C THR A 352 -7.52 30.84 4.62
N TYR A 353 -7.27 31.71 5.60
CA TYR A 353 -6.89 31.32 6.95
C TYR A 353 -8.15 30.89 7.71
N GLN A 354 -8.18 29.66 8.25
CA GLN A 354 -9.27 29.16 9.09
C GLN A 354 -8.82 29.16 10.57
N PRO A 355 -9.04 30.25 11.32
CA PRO A 355 -8.59 30.37 12.72
C PRO A 355 -9.27 29.39 13.69
N ASP A 356 -10.40 28.79 13.30
CA ASP A 356 -11.26 28.00 14.19
C ASP A 356 -10.82 26.52 14.29
N GLN A 357 -9.78 26.12 13.57
CA GLN A 357 -9.20 24.78 13.62
C GLN A 357 -7.75 24.88 14.13
N PRO A 358 -7.51 24.79 15.45
CA PRO A 358 -6.18 24.98 16.04
C PRO A 358 -5.11 24.01 15.49
N ASP A 359 -5.53 22.86 14.98
CA ASP A 359 -4.64 21.87 14.33
C ASP A 359 -4.33 22.19 12.85
N ARG A 360 -4.86 23.29 12.29
CA ARG A 360 -4.72 23.67 10.87
C ARG A 360 -4.15 25.06 10.63
N HIS A 361 -3.57 25.72 11.64
CA HIS A 361 -2.87 27.00 11.46
C HIS A 361 -1.72 26.93 10.44
N ASP A 362 -1.19 25.72 10.21
CA ASP A 362 -0.13 25.43 9.26
C ASP A 362 -0.67 24.99 7.89
N TYR A 363 -1.90 25.35 7.51
CA TYR A 363 -2.47 25.02 6.20
C TYR A 363 -3.04 26.25 5.49
N VAL A 364 -3.00 26.20 4.16
CA VAL A 364 -3.50 27.23 3.24
C VAL A 364 -4.52 26.60 2.32
N GLY A 365 -5.70 27.23 2.18
CA GLY A 365 -6.66 26.87 1.14
C GLY A 365 -6.16 27.27 -0.24
N ILE A 366 -6.18 26.35 -1.20
CA ILE A 366 -5.83 26.60 -2.59
C ILE A 366 -7.01 26.21 -3.48
N ASP A 367 -7.44 27.12 -4.36
CA ASP A 367 -8.47 26.81 -5.34
C ASP A 367 -7.97 25.73 -6.31
N VAL A 368 -8.69 24.62 -6.37
CA VAL A 368 -8.37 23.49 -7.24
C VAL A 368 -8.44 23.91 -8.72
N LEU A 369 -9.35 24.82 -9.08
CA LEU A 369 -9.42 25.39 -10.42
C LEU A 369 -8.14 26.17 -10.77
N PHE A 370 -7.55 26.85 -9.79
CA PHE A 370 -6.28 27.54 -9.96
C PHE A 370 -5.14 26.53 -10.23
N LEU A 371 -5.06 25.42 -9.49
CA LEU A 371 -4.08 24.36 -9.75
C LEU A 371 -4.23 23.75 -11.16
N MET A 372 -5.46 23.48 -11.60
CA MET A 372 -5.71 22.94 -12.94
C MET A 372 -5.33 23.94 -14.05
N ARG A 373 -5.64 25.23 -13.86
CA ARG A 373 -5.24 26.29 -14.80
C ARG A 373 -3.73 26.46 -14.86
N ALA A 374 -3.06 26.35 -13.73
CA ALA A 374 -1.61 26.39 -13.63
C ALA A 374 -0.94 25.30 -14.45
N TRP A 375 -1.42 24.06 -14.29
CA TRP A 375 -0.91 22.91 -15.03
C TRP A 375 -1.06 23.11 -16.56
N LEU A 376 -2.17 23.69 -17.01
CA LEU A 376 -2.34 24.04 -18.43
C LEU A 376 -1.43 25.17 -18.90
N ALA A 377 -1.26 26.22 -18.09
CA ALA A 377 -0.51 27.43 -18.45
C ALA A 377 0.99 27.17 -18.63
N GLU A 378 1.54 26.22 -17.89
CA GLU A 378 2.94 25.80 -18.01
C GLU A 378 3.23 24.97 -19.27
N GLY A 379 2.20 24.63 -20.07
CA GLY A 379 2.35 23.75 -21.22
C GLY A 379 2.80 22.33 -20.83
N TRP A 380 2.56 21.94 -19.57
CA TRP A 380 2.90 20.62 -19.04
C TRP A 380 2.15 19.45 -19.67
N PRO A 381 0.92 19.59 -20.21
CA PRO A 381 0.44 18.55 -21.09
C PRO A 381 1.27 18.54 -22.38
N LYS A 382 2.33 17.74 -22.40
CA LYS A 382 3.10 17.39 -23.61
C LYS A 382 2.31 16.47 -24.55
N ILE A 383 1.00 16.29 -24.34
CA ILE A 383 0.20 15.19 -24.88
C ILE A 383 -1.10 15.69 -25.54
N LYS A 384 -1.56 14.94 -26.54
CA LYS A 384 -2.67 15.24 -27.46
C LYS A 384 -4.08 15.31 -26.82
N SER A 385 -4.26 15.00 -25.52
CA SER A 385 -5.58 14.83 -24.90
C SER A 385 -6.06 16.03 -24.05
N VAL A 386 -5.64 17.25 -24.41
CA VAL A 386 -6.09 18.51 -23.77
C VAL A 386 -7.62 18.60 -23.64
N ALA A 387 -8.37 17.98 -24.57
CA ALA A 387 -9.83 18.00 -24.56
C ALA A 387 -10.46 17.46 -23.25
N GLU A 388 -9.92 16.38 -22.69
CA GLU A 388 -10.49 15.75 -21.48
C GLU A 388 -10.25 16.61 -20.24
N ALA A 389 -9.05 17.18 -20.14
CA ALA A 389 -8.72 18.15 -19.12
C ALA A 389 -9.55 19.43 -19.21
N MET A 390 -9.79 19.92 -20.42
CA MET A 390 -10.64 21.09 -20.65
C MET A 390 -12.11 20.80 -20.31
N GLN A 391 -12.59 19.57 -20.52
CA GLN A 391 -13.91 19.15 -20.08
C GLN A 391 -14.00 19.15 -18.55
N LEU A 392 -13.03 18.53 -17.87
CA LEU A 392 -12.97 18.54 -16.41
C LEU A 392 -12.93 19.97 -15.85
N LEU A 393 -12.16 20.87 -16.46
CA LEU A 393 -12.15 22.28 -16.06
C LEU A 393 -13.54 22.92 -16.13
N LYS A 394 -14.29 22.70 -17.22
CA LYS A 394 -15.64 23.24 -17.36
C LYS A 394 -16.58 22.67 -16.30
N GLU A 395 -16.44 21.37 -15.99
CA GLU A 395 -17.20 20.71 -14.94
C GLU A 395 -16.86 21.33 -13.57
N LEU A 396 -15.57 21.54 -13.26
CA LEU A 396 -15.12 22.22 -12.04
C LEU A 396 -15.63 23.67 -11.95
N GLU A 397 -15.58 24.43 -13.03
CA GLU A 397 -16.11 25.80 -13.08
C GLU A 397 -17.62 25.83 -12.76
N SER A 398 -18.37 24.81 -13.20
CA SER A 398 -19.80 24.69 -12.90
C SER A 398 -20.09 24.34 -11.43
N LEU A 399 -19.14 23.70 -10.74
CA LEU A 399 -19.26 23.29 -9.33
C LEU A 399 -18.90 24.42 -8.34
N GLY A 400 -18.45 25.57 -8.83
CA GLY A 400 -17.97 26.71 -8.03
C GLY A 400 -16.56 26.52 -7.49
N THR A 401 -16.05 27.53 -6.76
CA THR A 401 -14.73 27.48 -6.12
C THR A 401 -14.66 26.30 -5.14
N ARG A 402 -13.61 25.49 -5.28
CA ARG A 402 -13.33 24.35 -4.40
C ARG A 402 -11.91 24.50 -3.87
N GLU A 403 -11.78 24.66 -2.56
CA GLU A 403 -10.48 24.77 -1.91
C GLU A 403 -9.98 23.39 -1.47
N VAL A 404 -8.68 23.17 -1.61
CA VAL A 404 -7.94 22.09 -0.95
C VAL A 404 -6.97 22.69 0.06
N MET A 405 -6.90 22.11 1.26
CA MET A 405 -5.97 22.56 2.29
C MET A 405 -4.61 21.93 2.05
N VAL A 406 -3.57 22.75 1.85
CA VAL A 406 -2.19 22.32 1.64
C VAL A 406 -1.32 22.87 2.77
N PRO A 407 -0.30 22.14 3.27
CA PRO A 407 0.63 22.66 4.27
C PRO A 407 1.20 24.01 3.86
N ARG A 408 1.11 24.97 4.79
CA ARG A 408 1.60 26.32 4.67
C ARG A 408 3.09 26.33 4.39
N GLU A 409 3.86 25.44 5.00
CA GLU A 409 5.29 25.29 4.71
C GLU A 409 5.55 24.97 3.24
N LEU A 410 4.74 24.14 2.57
CA LEU A 410 4.90 23.89 1.13
C LEU A 410 4.61 25.14 0.31
N VAL A 411 3.62 25.93 0.75
CA VAL A 411 3.38 27.24 0.15
C VAL A 411 4.56 28.17 0.45
N GLU A 412 5.08 28.23 1.67
CA GLU A 412 6.13 29.16 2.09
C GLU A 412 7.54 28.80 1.59
N GLN A 413 7.89 27.52 1.50
CA GLN A 413 9.15 27.06 0.90
C GLN A 413 9.21 27.38 -0.59
N ALA A 414 8.04 27.44 -1.24
CA ALA A 414 7.94 27.94 -2.58
C ALA A 414 8.12 29.49 -2.64
N ALA A 415 8.07 30.23 -1.51
CA ALA A 415 8.18 31.71 -1.40
C ALA A 415 9.56 32.27 -1.18
#